data_AF-A0A2V6MU55-F1
#
_entry.id   AF-A0A2V6MU55-F1
#
_cell.length_a   1.000
_cell.length_b   1.000
_cell.length_c   1.000
_cell.angle_alpha   90.00
_cell.angle_beta   90.00
_cell.angle_gamma   90.00
#
_symmetry.space_group_name_H-M   'P 1'
#
loop_
_entity.id
_entity.type
_entity.pdbx_description
1 polymer ?
#
loop_
_entity_poly.entity_id
_entity_poly.type
_entity_poly.pdbx_seq_one_letter_code
_entity_poly.pdbx_strand_id
1 'polypeptide(L)'
;MRILVPACILFMVLAAGLYPEKKSPGFFLNVAACLLIIVALLITLLVGVPIDNQIKTWTAETTPSDWEAVRERWQYFHTARTFVSLASLGSLAIAIIFPKSKN
;
A
#
# COMPACT_ATOMS: atom_id res chain seq x y z
N MET A 1 6.35 6.00 7.60
CA MET A 1 6.32 4.81 6.71
C MET A 1 7.39 3.77 7.04
N ARG A 2 8.64 4.17 7.37
CA ARG A 2 9.79 3.25 7.60
C ARG A 2 9.53 2.07 8.53
N ILE A 3 8.66 2.24 9.54
CA ILE A 3 8.38 1.19 10.53
C ILE A 3 6.97 0.62 10.35
N LEU A 4 5.97 1.49 10.18
CA LEU A 4 4.56 1.09 10.14
C LEU A 4 4.27 0.06 9.03
N VAL A 5 4.65 0.33 7.78
CA VAL A 5 4.29 -0.56 6.65
C VAL A 5 5.01 -1.91 6.75
N PRO A 6 6.32 -1.98 7.03
CA PRO A 6 6.98 -3.26 7.30
C PRO A 6 6.36 -4.03 8.48
N ALA A 7 5.97 -3.35 9.56
CA ALA A 7 5.29 -3.98 10.68
C ALA A 7 3.92 -4.55 10.28
N CYS A 8 3.14 -3.82 9.48
CA CYS A 8 1.86 -4.32 8.96
C CYS A 8 2.05 -5.55 8.06
N ILE A 9 3.05 -5.53 7.16
CA ILE A 9 3.37 -6.67 6.29
C ILE A 9 3.77 -7.88 7.15
N LEU A 10 4.68 -7.69 8.11
CA LEU A 10 5.10 -8.75 9.03
C LEU A 10 3.90 -9.34 9.77
N PHE A 11 3.02 -8.49 10.31
CA PHE A 11 1.81 -8.93 10.99
C PHE A 11 0.88 -9.74 10.07
N MET A 12 0.61 -9.27 8.85
CA MET A 12 -0.24 -9.99 7.88
C MET A 12 0.36 -11.34 7.47
N VAL A 13 1.69 -11.40 7.30
CA VAL A 13 2.42 -12.65 7.00
C VAL A 13 2.32 -13.64 8.15
N LEU A 14 2.54 -13.18 9.40
CA LEU A 14 2.37 -14.02 10.59
C LEU A 14 0.92 -14.50 10.73
N ALA A 15 -0.05 -13.61 10.54
CA ALA A 15 -1.47 -13.95 10.56
C ALA A 15 -1.84 -14.99 9.49
N ALA A 16 -1.25 -14.91 8.29
CA ALA A 16 -1.44 -15.91 7.24
C ALA A 16 -0.79 -17.26 7.61
N GLY A 17 0.41 -17.22 8.20
CA GLY A 17 1.14 -18.42 8.63
C GLY A 17 0.41 -19.19 9.74
N LEU A 18 -0.22 -18.45 10.65
CA LEU A 18 -0.99 -18.98 11.79
C LEU A 18 -2.47 -19.25 11.45
N TYR A 19 -2.92 -18.99 10.21
CA TYR A 19 -4.32 -19.15 9.85
C TYR A 19 -4.73 -20.64 9.87
N PRO A 20 -5.74 -21.05 10.68
CA PRO A 20 -6.08 -22.46 10.86
C PRO A 20 -6.52 -23.16 9.56
N GLU A 21 -7.34 -22.48 8.76
CA GLU A 21 -7.86 -23.00 7.48
C GLU A 21 -7.30 -22.22 6.28
N LYS A 22 -6.18 -22.70 5.72
CA LYS A 22 -5.49 -22.09 4.58
C LYS A 22 -6.25 -22.13 3.24
N LYS A 23 -7.44 -22.74 3.21
CA LYS A 23 -8.33 -22.77 2.04
C LYS A 23 -9.61 -21.94 2.25
N SER A 24 -9.71 -21.22 3.36
CA SER A 24 -10.87 -20.37 3.65
C SER A 24 -10.82 -19.07 2.84
N PRO A 25 -11.97 -18.45 2.55
CA PRO A 25 -12.02 -17.11 1.95
C PRO A 25 -11.26 -16.05 2.76
N GLY A 26 -11.28 -16.15 4.10
CA GLY A 26 -10.57 -15.23 4.99
C GLY A 26 -9.04 -15.32 4.84
N PHE A 27 -8.50 -16.53 4.64
CA PHE A 27 -7.08 -16.70 4.32
C PHE A 27 -6.72 -15.98 3.01
N PHE A 28 -7.49 -16.20 1.93
CA PHE A 28 -7.23 -15.55 0.65
C PHE A 28 -7.36 -14.03 0.71
N LEU A 29 -8.33 -13.51 1.47
CA LEU A 29 -8.48 -12.07 1.68
C LEU A 29 -7.31 -11.45 2.46
N ASN A 30 -6.76 -12.15 3.46
CA ASN A 30 -5.56 -11.70 4.18
C ASN A 30 -4.32 -11.70 3.25
N VAL A 31 -4.14 -12.76 2.44
CA VAL A 31 -3.04 -12.80 1.45
C VAL A 31 -3.20 -11.67 0.43
N ALA A 32 -4.40 -11.44 -0.09
CA ALA A 32 -4.68 -10.33 -0.99
C ALA A 32 -4.37 -8.97 -0.33
N ALA A 33 -4.76 -8.76 0.92
CA ALA A 33 -4.44 -7.56 1.67
C ALA A 33 -2.92 -7.33 1.77
N CYS A 34 -2.16 -8.40 2.06
CA CYS A 34 -0.71 -8.36 2.14
C CYS A 34 -0.06 -7.97 0.80
N LEU A 35 -0.52 -8.56 -0.30
CA LEU A 35 -0.03 -8.22 -1.64
C LEU A 35 -0.35 -6.76 -2.02
N LEU A 36 -1.57 -6.30 -1.73
CA LEU A 36 -1.99 -4.92 -2.01
C LEU A 36 -1.14 -3.90 -1.24
N ILE A 37 -0.85 -4.13 0.04
CA ILE A 37 -0.01 -3.19 0.81
C ILE A 37 1.45 -3.19 0.31
N ILE A 38 1.96 -4.32 -0.19
CA ILE A 38 3.27 -4.39 -0.85
C ILE A 38 3.25 -3.56 -2.14
N VAL A 39 2.20 -3.65 -2.95
CA VAL A 39 2.06 -2.80 -4.15
C VAL A 39 2.04 -1.31 -3.78
N ALA A 40 1.29 -0.92 -2.75
CA ALA A 40 1.28 0.46 -2.27
C ALA A 40 2.67 0.92 -1.78
N LEU A 41 3.42 0.04 -1.11
CA LEU A 41 4.79 0.30 -0.70
C LEU A 41 5.71 0.51 -1.92
N LEU A 42 5.60 -0.34 -2.95
CA LEU A 42 6.38 -0.21 -4.17
C LEU A 42 6.09 1.10 -4.90
N ILE A 43 4.81 1.50 -5.03
CA ILE A 43 4.46 2.82 -5.60
C ILE A 43 5.11 3.95 -4.80
N THR A 44 5.10 3.84 -3.47
CA THR A 44 5.75 4.83 -2.59
C THR A 44 7.25 4.90 -2.85
N LEU A 45 7.94 3.77 -2.83
CA LEU A 45 9.41 3.73 -2.90
C LEU A 45 9.95 4.01 -4.29
N LEU A 46 9.27 3.53 -5.34
CA LEU A 46 9.75 3.61 -6.72
C LEU A 46 9.28 4.88 -7.44
N VAL A 47 8.20 5.53 -6.97
CA VAL A 47 7.64 6.73 -7.63
C VAL A 47 7.53 7.91 -6.69
N GLY A 48 6.81 7.75 -5.57
CA GLY A 48 6.57 8.85 -4.63
C GLY A 48 7.85 9.43 -4.05
N VAL A 49 8.71 8.59 -3.47
CA VAL A 49 9.97 9.01 -2.83
C VAL A 49 10.94 9.68 -3.81
N PRO A 50 11.20 9.14 -5.02
CA PRO A 50 12.02 9.83 -6.01
C PRO A 50 11.50 11.21 -6.38
N ILE A 51 10.20 11.35 -6.66
CA ILE A 51 9.60 12.65 -7.00
C ILE A 51 9.65 13.61 -5.81
N ASP A 52 9.30 13.14 -4.61
CA ASP A 52 9.38 13.97 -3.39
C ASP A 52 10.81 14.46 -3.13
N ASN A 53 11.82 13.62 -3.39
CA ASN A 53 13.22 14.00 -3.24
C ASN A 53 13.66 15.00 -4.32
N GLN A 54 13.13 14.91 -5.54
CA GLN A 54 13.34 15.92 -6.58
C GLN A 54 12.72 17.26 -6.16
N ILE A 55 11.44 17.27 -5.79
CA ILE A 55 10.70 18.49 -5.41
C ILE A 55 11.36 19.20 -4.21
N LYS A 56 11.90 18.45 -3.25
CA LYS A 56 12.64 19.03 -2.10
C LYS A 56 13.86 19.88 -2.50
N THR A 57 14.41 19.69 -3.69
CA THR A 57 15.56 20.47 -4.18
C THR A 57 15.15 21.77 -4.86
N TRP A 58 13.86 21.95 -5.17
CA TRP A 58 13.37 23.11 -5.90
C TRP A 58 13.32 24.35 -5.01
N THR A 59 13.65 25.48 -5.63
CA THR A 59 13.45 26.83 -5.09
C THR A 59 12.57 27.63 -6.06
N ALA A 60 12.14 28.83 -5.66
CA ALA A 60 11.39 29.73 -6.54
C ALA A 60 12.12 30.05 -7.86
N GLU A 61 13.45 30.02 -7.85
CA GLU A 61 14.30 30.32 -9.01
C GLU A 61 14.70 29.08 -9.82
N THR A 62 14.65 27.88 -9.21
CA THR A 62 15.16 26.63 -9.81
C THR A 62 14.07 25.62 -10.13
N THR A 63 12.80 26.02 -9.99
CA THR A 63 11.66 25.17 -10.36
C THR A 63 11.71 24.88 -11.86
N PRO A 64 11.69 23.60 -12.27
CA PRO A 64 11.71 23.23 -13.69
C PRO A 64 10.50 23.79 -14.44
N SER A 65 10.67 24.09 -15.73
CA SER A 65 9.56 24.56 -16.58
C SER A 65 8.46 23.50 -16.77
N ASP A 66 8.77 22.22 -16.57
CA ASP A 66 7.87 21.07 -16.65
C ASP A 66 7.33 20.60 -15.28
N TRP A 67 7.39 21.45 -14.25
CA TRP A 67 6.96 21.10 -12.89
C TRP A 67 5.51 20.57 -12.81
N GLU A 68 4.62 21.04 -13.68
CA GLU A 68 3.23 20.58 -13.75
C GLU A 68 3.15 19.09 -14.12
N ALA A 69 3.93 18.64 -15.11
CA ALA A 69 3.96 17.24 -15.51
C ALA A 69 4.51 16.33 -14.40
N VAL A 70 5.52 16.80 -13.66
CA VAL A 70 6.05 16.10 -12.47
C VAL A 70 4.97 15.98 -11.40
N ARG A 71 4.23 17.07 -11.14
CA ARG A 71 3.12 17.10 -10.18
C ARG A 71 1.97 16.19 -10.60
N GLU A 72 1.57 16.18 -11.87
CA GLU A 72 0.51 15.31 -12.39
C GLU A 72 0.87 13.84 -12.22
N ARG A 73 2.11 13.47 -12.57
CA ARG A 73 2.61 12.11 -12.34
C ARG A 73 2.57 11.73 -10.86
N TRP A 74 2.99 12.64 -9.99
CA TRP A 74 2.88 12.43 -8.54
C TRP A 74 1.43 12.21 -8.10
N GLN A 75 0.50 13.06 -8.55
CA GLN A 75 -0.93 12.97 -8.19
C GLN A 75 -1.55 11.65 -8.64
N TYR A 76 -1.24 11.21 -9.85
CA TYR A 76 -1.73 9.94 -10.39
C TYR A 76 -1.31 8.76 -9.51
N PHE A 77 -0.01 8.63 -9.24
CA PHE A 77 0.51 7.52 -8.43
C PHE A 77 0.15 7.65 -6.95
N HIS A 78 0.05 8.86 -6.42
CA HIS A 78 -0.43 9.10 -5.06
C HIS A 78 -1.88 8.62 -4.91
N THR A 79 -2.74 8.97 -5.87
CA THR A 79 -4.15 8.56 -5.91
C THR A 79 -4.27 7.04 -6.01
N ALA A 80 -3.55 6.43 -6.96
CA ALA A 80 -3.52 4.97 -7.13
C ALA A 80 -3.08 4.27 -5.84
N ARG A 81 -1.99 4.73 -5.22
CA ARG A 81 -1.49 4.20 -3.94
C ARG A 81 -2.54 4.27 -2.83
N THR A 82 -3.29 5.37 -2.74
CA THR A 82 -4.34 5.55 -1.75
C THR A 82 -5.46 4.51 -1.94
N PHE A 83 -5.98 4.34 -3.15
CA PHE A 83 -7.03 3.35 -3.42
C PHE A 83 -6.54 1.91 -3.21
N VAL A 84 -5.30 1.57 -3.59
CA VAL A 84 -4.71 0.27 -3.32
C VAL A 84 -4.58 0.02 -1.80
N SER A 85 -4.21 1.04 -1.04
CA SER A 85 -4.11 0.95 0.43
C SER A 85 -5.49 0.75 1.08
N LEU A 86 -6.52 1.44 0.58
CA LEU A 86 -7.92 1.25 1.01
C LEU A 86 -8.42 -0.15 0.67
N ALA A 87 -8.11 -0.68 -0.52
CA ALA A 87 -8.47 -2.05 -0.89
C ALA A 87 -7.77 -3.09 0.00
N SER A 88 -6.49 -2.87 0.35
CA SER A 88 -5.77 -3.71 1.32
C SER A 88 -6.47 -3.72 2.68
N LEU A 89 -6.78 -2.53 3.20
CA LEU A 89 -7.46 -2.38 4.50
C LEU A 89 -8.84 -3.06 4.49
N GLY A 90 -9.63 -2.83 3.44
CA GLY A 90 -10.95 -3.44 3.29
C GLY A 90 -10.87 -4.96 3.22
N SER A 91 -9.91 -5.51 2.46
CA SER A 91 -9.70 -6.95 2.36
C SER A 91 -9.35 -7.56 3.72
N LEU A 92 -8.43 -6.93 4.47
CA LEU A 92 -8.07 -7.38 5.81
C LEU A 92 -9.26 -7.27 6.78
N ALA A 93 -10.02 -6.18 6.75
CA ALA A 93 -11.19 -5.98 7.59
C ALA A 93 -12.25 -7.07 7.34
N ILE A 94 -12.53 -7.39 6.07
CA ILE A 94 -13.47 -8.48 5.72
C ILE A 94 -12.93 -9.84 6.20
N ALA A 95 -11.62 -10.09 6.04
CA ALA A 95 -11.00 -11.33 6.51
C ALA A 95 -11.14 -11.55 8.03
N ILE A 96 -11.17 -10.46 8.82
CA ILE A 96 -11.26 -10.47 10.28
C ILE A 96 -12.72 -10.48 10.77
N ILE A 97 -13.60 -9.70 10.15
CA ILE A 97 -15.00 -9.54 10.58
C ILE A 97 -15.86 -10.73 10.13
N PHE A 98 -15.57 -11.29 8.95
CA PHE A 98 -16.30 -12.42 8.38
C PHE A 98 -15.39 -13.65 8.21
N PRO A 99 -14.73 -14.15 9.27
CA PRO A 99 -14.07 -15.44 9.21
C PRO A 99 -15.19 -16.46 8.96
N LYS A 100 -15.05 -17.27 7.90
CA LYS A 100 -16.13 -18.16 7.46
C LYS A 100 -16.71 -18.94 8.65
N SER A 101 -18.05 -18.92 8.73
CA SER A 101 -18.92 -19.48 9.76
C SER A 101 -18.48 -20.86 10.23
N LYS A 102 -18.47 -21.08 11.56
CA LYS A 102 -18.47 -22.40 12.18
C LYS A 102 -19.65 -23.20 11.62
N ASN A 103 -19.38 -24.16 10.74
CA ASN A 103 -20.28 -25.28 10.49
C ASN A 103 -19.61 -26.52 11.07
#